data_AF-A0A968JND3-F1
#
_entry.id   AF-A0A968JND3-F1
#
_cell.length_a   1.000
_cell.length_b   1.000
_cell.length_c   1.000
_cell.angle_alpha   90.00
_cell.angle_beta   90.00
_cell.angle_gamma   90.00
#
_symmetry.space_group_name_H-M   'P 1'
#
loop_
_entity.id
_entity.type
_entity.pdbx_description
1 polymer ?
#
loop_
_entity_poly.entity_id
_entity_poly.type
_entity_poly.pdbx_seq_one_letter_code
_entity_poly.pdbx_strand_id
1 'polypeptide(L)'
;MADIGVSQEAAQAYLDAAYPSLTAATLTKDLVMKEKYVAMFLHPEAWVDARRFDYQYKDFTLPANAELNEFIRRVQYPTVEITRNRQNVPIINSLAERLFWDK
;
A
#
# COMPACT_ATOMS: atom_id res chain seq x y z
N MET A 1 8.20 15.83 6.89
CA MET A 1 8.03 16.21 8.31
C MET A 1 7.83 17.71 8.48
N ALA A 2 8.59 18.56 7.77
CA ALA A 2 8.32 19.99 7.72
C ALA A 2 6.87 20.33 7.27
N ASP A 3 6.33 19.59 6.29
CA ASP A 3 4.96 19.80 5.78
C ASP A 3 3.85 19.57 6.82
N ILE A 4 4.15 18.85 7.90
CA ILE A 4 3.24 18.63 9.04
C ILE A 4 3.68 19.41 10.29
N GLY A 5 4.53 20.43 10.13
CA GLY A 5 4.93 21.36 11.19
C GLY A 5 5.94 20.80 12.20
N VAL A 6 6.60 19.68 11.90
CA VAL A 6 7.64 19.11 12.78
C VAL A 6 8.97 19.82 12.54
N SER A 7 9.64 20.26 13.62
CA SER A 7 10.93 20.94 13.53
C SER A 7 12.02 20.03 12.98
N GLN A 8 13.09 20.62 12.44
CA GLN A 8 14.20 19.86 11.90
C GLN A 8 14.93 19.04 12.98
N GLU A 9 15.07 19.60 14.18
CA GLU A 9 15.70 18.94 15.33
C GLU A 9 14.89 17.71 15.76
N ALA A 10 13.56 17.83 15.83
CA ALA A 10 12.69 16.71 16.17
C ALA A 10 12.67 15.63 15.08
N ALA A 11 12.70 16.03 13.80
CA ALA A 11 12.78 15.10 12.69
C ALA A 11 14.09 14.30 12.71
N GLN A 12 15.22 14.97 12.98
CA GLN A 12 16.52 14.31 13.10
C GLN A 12 16.53 13.35 14.30
N ALA A 13 16.02 13.78 15.47
CA ALA A 13 15.93 12.93 16.65
C ALA A 13 15.10 11.66 16.41
N TYR A 14 14.01 11.75 15.64
CA TYR A 14 13.24 10.57 15.23
C TYR A 14 14.07 9.62 14.36
N LEU A 15 14.76 10.14 13.34
CA LEU A 15 15.56 9.31 12.44
C LEU A 15 16.70 8.60 13.18
N ASP A 16 17.39 9.30 14.08
CA ASP A 16 18.49 8.73 14.88
C ASP A 16 17.97 7.65 15.85
N ALA A 17 16.79 7.86 16.44
CA ALA A 17 16.18 6.90 17.36
C ALA A 17 15.58 5.68 16.64
N ALA A 18 14.91 5.89 15.52
CA ALA A 18 14.25 4.82 14.76
C ALA A 18 15.23 4.01 13.91
N TYR A 19 16.32 4.63 13.45
CA TYR A 19 17.27 4.07 12.50
C TYR A 19 18.75 4.30 12.91
N PRO A 20 19.16 3.94 14.14
CA PRO A 20 20.46 4.30 14.73
C PRO A 20 21.69 3.72 14.00
N SER A 21 21.51 2.75 13.11
CA SER A 21 22.59 2.10 12.34
C SER A 21 22.28 2.04 10.85
N LEU A 22 21.48 2.98 10.36
CA LEU A 22 21.18 3.06 8.94
C LEU A 22 22.41 3.52 8.16
N THR A 23 22.77 2.74 7.17
CA THR A 23 23.83 3.02 6.21
C THR A 23 23.28 2.70 4.82
N ALA A 24 24.01 3.08 3.77
CA ALA A 24 23.65 2.69 2.41
C ALA A 24 23.55 1.15 2.25
N ALA A 25 24.34 0.39 3.00
CA ALA A 25 24.34 -1.08 2.96
C ALA A 25 23.17 -1.72 3.73
N THR A 26 22.60 -1.02 4.73
CA THR A 26 21.50 -1.53 5.55
C THR A 26 20.14 -0.95 5.17
N LEU A 27 20.10 -0.01 4.21
CA LEU A 27 18.86 0.52 3.66
C LEU A 27 18.13 -0.57 2.86
N THR A 28 16.93 -0.93 3.30
CA THR A 28 16.08 -1.90 2.62
C THR A 28 14.84 -1.23 2.03
N LYS A 29 14.22 -1.91 1.05
CA LYS A 29 12.93 -1.48 0.49
C LYS A 29 11.87 -1.38 1.59
N ASP A 30 11.86 -2.28 2.56
CA ASP A 30 10.88 -2.32 3.64
C ASP A 30 10.93 -1.07 4.52
N LEU A 31 12.14 -0.57 4.83
CA LEU A 31 12.32 0.67 5.58
C LEU A 31 11.77 1.87 4.80
N VAL A 32 12.04 1.93 3.49
CA VAL A 32 11.52 2.98 2.62
C VAL A 32 10.00 2.91 2.53
N MET A 33 9.43 1.72 2.33
CA MET A 33 7.98 1.54 2.21
C MET A 33 7.27 1.84 3.54
N LYS A 34 7.88 1.52 4.68
CA LYS A 34 7.37 1.89 6.01
C LYS A 34 7.22 3.41 6.15
N GLU A 35 8.29 4.17 5.90
CA GLU A 35 8.23 5.64 6.02
C GLU A 35 7.30 6.27 4.98
N LYS A 36 7.30 5.72 3.76
CA LYS A 36 6.37 6.16 2.70
C LYS A 36 4.91 5.93 3.10
N TYR A 37 4.59 4.79 3.71
CA TYR A 37 3.23 4.48 4.18
C TYR A 37 2.76 5.47 5.24
N VAL A 38 3.62 5.82 6.21
CA VAL A 38 3.33 6.84 7.22
C VAL A 38 3.09 8.20 6.56
N ALA A 39 3.96 8.61 5.64
CA ALA A 39 3.82 9.89 4.93
C ALA A 39 2.57 9.96 4.05
N MET A 40 2.13 8.82 3.48
CA MET A 40 1.00 8.71 2.57
C MET A 40 -0.30 8.28 3.26
N PHE A 41 -0.40 8.30 4.60
CA PHE A 41 -1.55 7.74 5.32
C PHE A 41 -2.93 8.24 4.85
N LEU A 42 -3.04 9.50 4.44
CA LEU A 42 -4.27 10.09 3.89
C LEU A 42 -4.31 10.15 2.35
N HIS A 43 -3.27 9.64 1.69
CA HIS A 43 -3.15 9.69 0.24
C HIS A 43 -3.55 8.33 -0.38
N PRO A 44 -4.43 8.29 -1.39
CA PRO A 44 -4.92 7.03 -1.97
C PRO A 44 -3.82 6.17 -2.58
N GLU A 45 -2.68 6.77 -2.95
CA GLU A 45 -1.49 6.05 -3.44
C GLU A 45 -0.94 5.03 -2.42
N ALA A 46 -1.20 5.21 -1.12
CA ALA A 46 -0.84 4.23 -0.10
C ALA A 46 -1.40 2.83 -0.42
N TRP A 47 -2.60 2.76 -1.03
CA TRP A 47 -3.20 1.49 -1.45
C TRP A 47 -2.57 0.90 -2.72
N VAL A 48 -2.11 1.74 -3.64
CA VAL A 48 -1.35 1.27 -4.82
C VAL A 48 -0.01 0.71 -4.38
N ASP A 49 0.68 1.41 -3.48
CA ASP A 49 1.93 0.98 -2.89
C ASP A 49 1.79 -0.30 -2.07
N ALA A 50 0.73 -0.43 -1.26
CA ALA A 50 0.48 -1.64 -0.48
C ALA A 50 0.36 -2.89 -1.35
N ARG A 51 -0.37 -2.80 -2.47
CA ARG A 51 -0.49 -3.89 -3.45
C ARG A 51 0.85 -4.22 -4.10
N ARG A 52 1.59 -3.21 -4.57
CA ARG A 52 2.90 -3.37 -5.22
C ARG A 52 4.01 -3.81 -4.25
N PHE A 53 3.81 -3.63 -2.95
CA PHE A 53 4.66 -4.15 -1.88
C PHE A 53 4.12 -5.47 -1.30
N ASP A 54 3.09 -6.04 -1.93
CA ASP A 54 2.48 -7.31 -1.56
C ASP A 54 2.06 -7.39 -0.08
N TYR A 55 1.64 -6.25 0.48
CA TYR A 55 1.20 -6.11 1.87
C TYR A 55 2.25 -6.52 2.92
N GLN A 56 3.55 -6.49 2.59
CA GLN A 56 4.64 -6.90 3.49
C GLN A 56 4.94 -5.90 4.62
N TYR A 57 3.92 -5.18 5.11
CA TYR A 57 4.05 -4.35 6.29
C TYR A 57 3.97 -5.19 7.56
N LYS A 58 4.61 -4.69 8.62
CA LYS A 58 4.58 -5.34 9.92
C LYS A 58 3.14 -5.52 10.41
N ASP A 59 2.82 -6.74 10.84
CA ASP A 59 1.52 -7.12 11.40
C ASP A 59 0.33 -6.88 10.45
N PHE A 60 0.58 -6.80 9.14
CA PHE A 60 -0.45 -6.58 8.13
C PHE A 60 -1.01 -7.93 7.68
N THR A 61 -2.05 -8.40 8.37
CA THR A 61 -2.71 -9.68 8.11
C THR A 61 -4.14 -9.47 7.60
N LEU A 62 -4.72 -10.52 7.02
CA LEU A 62 -6.12 -10.49 6.63
C LEU A 62 -7.00 -10.24 7.87
N PRO A 63 -8.03 -9.38 7.75
CA PRO A 63 -8.95 -9.16 8.86
C PRO A 63 -9.74 -10.43 9.17
N ALA A 64 -10.13 -10.58 10.43
CA ALA A 64 -11.03 -11.66 10.83
C ALA A 64 -12.35 -11.58 10.04
N ASN A 65 -12.86 -12.73 9.60
CA ASN A 65 -14.08 -12.85 8.79
C ASN A 65 -14.01 -12.08 7.46
N ALA A 66 -12.82 -11.98 6.85
CA ALA A 66 -12.70 -11.47 5.49
C ALA A 66 -13.51 -12.34 4.51
N GLU A 67 -14.26 -11.69 3.62
CA GLU A 67 -14.97 -12.37 2.51
C GLU A 67 -14.02 -12.96 1.46
N LEU A 68 -12.78 -12.48 1.43
CA LEU A 68 -11.72 -12.95 0.54
C LEU A 68 -10.66 -13.70 1.37
N ASN A 69 -10.14 -14.79 0.80
CA ASN A 69 -9.02 -15.55 1.37
C ASN A 69 -7.65 -14.92 1.10
N GLU A 70 -7.62 -13.80 0.35
CA GLU A 70 -6.42 -13.04 -0.03
C GLU A 70 -6.72 -11.55 0.03
N PHE A 71 -5.68 -10.70 0.14
CA PHE A 71 -5.87 -9.27 0.15
C PHE A 71 -6.48 -8.78 -1.17
N ILE A 72 -7.46 -7.88 -1.08
CA ILE A 72 -8.12 -7.28 -2.23
C ILE A 72 -7.11 -6.56 -3.13
N ARG A 73 -7.16 -6.77 -4.45
CA ARG A 73 -6.19 -6.22 -5.42
C ARG A 73 -6.81 -5.20 -6.37
N ARG A 74 -8.13 -5.17 -6.49
CA ARG A 74 -8.86 -4.30 -7.41
C ARG A 74 -10.26 -3.98 -6.91
N VAL A 75 -10.89 -2.99 -7.54
CA VAL A 75 -12.31 -2.67 -7.36
C VAL A 75 -13.11 -3.31 -8.49
N GLN A 76 -14.37 -3.66 -8.19
CA GLN A 76 -15.29 -4.20 -9.19
C GLN A 76 -15.64 -3.14 -10.24
N TYR A 77 -15.81 -3.57 -11.50
CA TYR A 77 -16.41 -2.69 -12.49
C TYR A 77 -17.86 -2.34 -12.10
N PRO A 78 -18.33 -1.11 -12.38
CA PRO A 78 -19.70 -0.72 -12.09
C PRO A 78 -20.73 -1.67 -12.73
N THR A 79 -21.81 -1.99 -12.02
CA THR A 79 -22.85 -2.90 -12.52
C THR A 79 -23.50 -2.42 -13.82
N VAL A 80 -23.55 -1.10 -14.03
CA VAL A 80 -24.06 -0.51 -15.28
C VAL A 80 -23.20 -0.86 -16.49
N GLU A 81 -21.87 -1.02 -16.33
CA GLU A 81 -20.99 -1.47 -17.41
C GLU A 81 -21.25 -2.92 -17.76
N ILE A 82 -21.47 -3.78 -16.75
CA ILE A 82 -21.76 -5.21 -16.95
C ILE A 82 -23.11 -5.44 -17.67
N THR A 83 -24.07 -4.54 -17.46
CA THR A 83 -25.41 -4.64 -18.03
C THR A 83 -25.54 -3.93 -19.39
N ARG A 84 -24.88 -2.78 -19.59
CA ARG A 84 -25.02 -1.95 -20.80
C ARG A 84 -23.85 -2.05 -21.76
N ASN A 85 -22.69 -2.52 -21.33
CA ASN A 85 -21.45 -2.55 -22.12
C ASN A 85 -20.70 -3.90 -21.99
N ARG A 86 -21.44 -4.99 -21.75
CA ARG A 86 -20.89 -6.30 -21.36
C ARG A 86 -19.76 -6.80 -22.26
N GLN A 87 -19.86 -6.58 -23.57
CA GLN A 87 -18.88 -7.06 -24.56
C GLN A 87 -17.48 -6.47 -24.35
N ASN A 88 -17.38 -5.29 -23.71
CA ASN A 88 -16.13 -4.58 -23.45
C ASN A 88 -15.68 -4.68 -21.98
N VAL A 89 -16.42 -5.36 -21.11
CA VAL A 89 -16.06 -5.55 -19.71
C VAL A 89 -15.28 -6.85 -19.55
N PRO A 90 -14.03 -6.82 -19.07
CA PRO A 90 -13.27 -8.02 -18.77
C PRO A 90 -13.98 -8.90 -17.74
N ILE A 91 -13.93 -10.22 -17.95
CA ILE A 91 -14.37 -11.19 -16.94
C ILE A 91 -13.36 -11.19 -15.79
N ILE A 92 -13.86 -10.98 -14.58
CA ILE A 92 -13.08 -11.01 -13.33
C ILE A 92 -13.71 -12.09 -12.46
N ASN A 93 -12.92 -13.05 -11.99
CA ASN A 93 -13.39 -14.13 -11.11
C ASN A 93 -13.27 -13.76 -9.62
N SER A 94 -12.31 -12.89 -9.27
CA SER A 94 -12.10 -12.43 -7.89
C SER A 94 -11.59 -10.99 -7.81
N LEU A 95 -11.97 -10.28 -6.74
CA LEU A 95 -11.38 -8.97 -6.42
C LEU A 95 -9.94 -9.08 -5.89
N ALA A 96 -9.45 -10.29 -5.62
CA ALA A 96 -8.05 -10.58 -5.33
C ALA A 96 -7.19 -10.77 -6.60
N GLU A 97 -7.78 -10.75 -7.80
CA GLU A 97 -6.99 -10.84 -9.04
C GLU A 97 -6.06 -9.64 -9.19
N ARG A 98 -4.77 -9.91 -9.39
CA ARG A 98 -3.72 -8.91 -9.58
C ARG A 98 -3.93 -8.10 -10.87
N LEU A 99 -3.65 -6.80 -10.80
CA LEU A 99 -3.59 -5.93 -11.98
C LEU A 99 -2.30 -6.17 -12.76
N PHE A 100 -2.19 -5.66 -14.00
CA PHE A 100 -1.07 -5.97 -14.88
C PHE A 100 0.32 -5.65 -14.27
N TRP A 101 0.39 -4.59 -13.45
CA TRP A 101 1.60 -4.10 -12.78
C TRP A 101 1.83 -4.73 -11.40
N ASP A 102 0.81 -5.39 -10.84
CA ASP A 102 0.87 -6.05 -9.54
C ASP A 102 1.46 -7.45 -9.77
N LYS A 103 2.69 -7.67 -9.31
CA LYS A 103 3.47 -8.89 -9.55
C LYS A 103 3.70 -9.61 -8.23
#